data_AF-I7KUQ3-F1
#
_entry.id   AF-I7KUQ3-F1
#
_cell.length_a   1.000
_cell.length_b   1.000
_cell.length_c   1.000
_cell.angle_alpha   90.00
_cell.angle_beta   90.00
_cell.angle_gamma   90.00
#
_symmetry.space_group_name_H-M   'P 1'
#
loop_
_entity.id
_entity.type
_entity.pdbx_description
1 polymer ?
#
loop_
_entity_poly.entity_id
_entity_poly.type
_entity_poly.pdbx_seq_one_letter_code
_entity_poly.pdbx_strand_id
1 'polypeptide(L)'
;MSGLKIIKNKSTGRPKTCYYFTLSGEKISDEQIKEYIIQIIEEESIYYGYLKITHALSRNFKININKKKIYRLCKELNILKPQREIKSRHPRKIARNRTVTASNRNGKLI
;
A
#
# COMPACT_ATOMS: atom_id res chain seq x y z
N MET A 1 -3.71 -33.25 13.09
CA MET A 1 -4.16 -31.85 13.24
C MET A 1 -3.09 -31.07 14.00
N SER A 2 -1.95 -30.81 13.36
CA SER A 2 -0.84 -30.07 13.98
C SER A 2 -1.12 -28.57 13.88
N GLY A 3 -1.38 -27.94 15.04
CA GLY A 3 -1.62 -26.50 15.13
C GLY A 3 -0.42 -25.70 14.62
N LEU A 4 -0.65 -24.88 13.61
CA LEU A 4 0.32 -23.89 13.12
C LEU A 4 0.57 -22.86 14.24
N LYS A 5 1.74 -22.95 14.87
CA LYS A 5 2.21 -21.98 15.87
C LYS A 5 2.58 -20.68 15.14
N ILE A 6 1.73 -19.67 15.23
CA ILE A 6 2.00 -18.34 14.65
C ILE A 6 3.22 -17.74 15.38
N ILE A 7 4.36 -17.70 14.70
CA ILE A 7 5.58 -17.05 15.19
C ILE A 7 5.34 -15.53 15.12
N LYS A 8 4.89 -14.92 16.22
CA LYS A 8 4.84 -13.45 16.34
C LYS A 8 6.25 -12.92 16.53
N ASN A 9 6.91 -12.54 15.43
CA ASN A 9 8.11 -11.72 15.51
C ASN A 9 7.75 -10.40 16.23
N LYS A 10 8.32 -10.17 17.42
CA LYS A 10 8.15 -8.91 18.15
C LYS A 10 8.77 -7.78 17.33
N SER A 11 7.95 -6.93 16.74
CA SER A 11 8.41 -5.70 16.09
C SER A 11 8.85 -4.70 17.17
N THR A 12 10.06 -4.18 17.07
CA THR A 12 10.52 -3.03 17.85
C THR A 12 9.74 -1.78 17.38
N GLY A 13 9.06 -1.09 18.31
CA GLY A 13 8.28 0.12 18.00
C GLY A 13 6.92 0.21 18.71
N ARG A 14 6.12 1.24 18.38
CA ARG A 14 4.77 1.42 18.94
C ARG A 14 3.85 0.26 18.51
N PRO A 15 3.09 -0.36 19.42
CA PRO A 15 2.19 -1.44 19.07
C PRO A 15 1.13 -0.99 18.05
N LYS A 16 0.73 -1.91 17.16
CA LYS A 16 -0.37 -1.67 16.22
C LYS A 16 -1.65 -1.40 17.02
N THR A 17 -2.30 -0.26 16.75
CA THR A 17 -3.65 0.02 17.26
C THR A 17 -4.67 -0.92 16.60
N CYS A 18 -5.53 -1.53 17.41
CA CYS A 18 -6.55 -2.50 16.97
C CYS A 18 -7.99 -1.94 17.01
N TYR A 19 -8.16 -0.66 17.37
CA TYR A 19 -9.45 -0.02 17.48
C TYR A 19 -9.38 1.47 17.14
N TYR A 20 -10.53 2.05 16.81
CA TYR A 20 -10.74 3.45 16.45
C TYR A 20 -12.00 3.98 17.12
N PHE A 21 -12.17 5.30 17.11
CA PHE A 21 -13.37 5.97 17.59
C PHE A 21 -14.10 6.65 16.43
N THR A 22 -15.42 6.53 16.42
CA THR A 22 -16.30 7.34 15.56
C THR A 22 -16.34 8.79 16.04
N LEU A 23 -16.92 9.67 15.24
CA LEU A 23 -17.26 11.02 15.70
C LEU A 23 -18.24 11.02 16.88
N SER A 24 -19.04 9.97 17.04
CA SER A 24 -19.94 9.76 18.18
C SER A 24 -19.26 9.20 19.43
N GLY A 25 -17.95 8.90 19.37
CA GLY A 25 -17.19 8.33 20.49
C GLY A 25 -17.31 6.82 20.65
N GLU A 26 -17.94 6.13 19.70
CA GLU A 26 -18.08 4.67 19.73
C GLU A 26 -16.80 3.98 19.28
N LYS A 27 -16.45 2.89 19.97
CA LYS A 27 -15.26 2.11 19.66
C LYS A 27 -15.55 1.12 18.53
N ILE A 28 -14.79 1.24 17.45
CA ILE A 28 -14.86 0.35 16.29
C ILE A 28 -13.58 -0.50 16.22
N SER A 29 -13.75 -1.80 15.99
CA SER A 29 -12.64 -2.74 15.77
C SER A 29 -12.10 -2.68 14.34
N ASP A 30 -10.86 -3.14 14.15
CA ASP A 30 -10.29 -3.29 12.79
C ASP A 30 -11.16 -4.19 11.88
N GLU A 31 -11.87 -5.17 12.43
CA GLU A 31 -12.70 -6.11 11.66
C GLU A 31 -13.97 -5.44 11.13
N GLN A 32 -14.66 -4.65 11.97
CA GLN A 32 -15.81 -3.86 11.53
C GLN A 32 -15.44 -2.86 10.42
N ILE A 33 -14.25 -2.25 10.49
CA ILE A 33 -13.80 -1.35 9.42
C ILE A 33 -13.59 -2.13 8.11
N LYS A 34 -13.11 -3.38 8.16
CA LYS A 34 -12.96 -4.21 6.96
C LYS A 34 -14.32 -4.56 6.35
N GLU A 35 -15.32 -4.90 7.17
CA GLU A 35 -16.69 -5.15 6.72
C GLU A 35 -17.26 -3.93 5.98
N TYR A 36 -17.13 -2.73 6.56
CA TYR A 36 -17.57 -1.49 5.89
C TYR A 36 -16.82 -1.22 4.58
N ILE A 37 -15.53 -1.56 4.51
CA ILE A 37 -14.77 -1.42 3.26
C ILE A 37 -15.34 -2.34 2.17
N ILE A 38 -15.68 -3.58 2.51
CA ILE A 38 -16.27 -4.55 1.56
C ILE A 38 -17.64 -4.06 1.11
N GLN A 39 -18.49 -3.63 2.05
CA GLN A 39 -19.80 -3.07 1.76
C GLN A 39 -19.73 -1.88 0.79
N ILE A 40 -18.80 -0.93 1.00
CA ILE A 40 -18.61 0.22 0.10
C ILE A 40 -18.19 -0.23 -1.31
N ILE A 41 -17.36 -1.28 -1.41
CA ILE A 41 -16.89 -1.81 -2.70
C ILE A 41 -18.04 -2.46 -3.47
N GLU A 42 -18.93 -3.17 -2.76
CA GLU A 42 -20.11 -3.81 -3.33
C GLU A 42 -21.17 -2.78 -3.77
N GLU A 43 -21.41 -1.74 -2.96
CA GLU A 43 -22.45 -0.74 -3.21
C GLU A 43 -22.07 0.32 -4.25
N GLU A 44 -20.90 0.97 -4.11
CA GLU A 44 -20.56 2.12 -4.95
C GLU A 44 -19.78 1.71 -6.21
N SER A 45 -18.62 1.08 -6.05
CA SER A 45 -17.79 0.65 -7.19
C SER A 45 -16.52 -0.11 -6.79
N ILE A 46 -16.25 -1.21 -7.50
CA ILE A 46 -14.97 -1.93 -7.48
C ILE A 46 -13.75 -1.07 -7.87
N TYR A 47 -13.95 0.07 -8.52
CA TYR A 47 -12.85 0.89 -9.03
C TYR A 47 -12.23 1.83 -8.00
N TYR A 48 -12.77 1.87 -6.77
CA TYR A 48 -12.29 2.76 -5.73
C TYR A 48 -10.90 2.40 -5.23
N GLY A 49 -10.03 3.41 -5.16
CA GLY A 49 -8.79 3.31 -4.39
C GLY A 49 -9.06 3.58 -2.91
N TYR A 50 -8.11 3.21 -2.05
CA TYR A 50 -8.21 3.41 -0.59
C TYR A 50 -8.51 4.87 -0.19
N LEU A 51 -8.10 5.87 -1.00
CA LEU A 51 -8.46 7.28 -0.79
C LEU A 51 -9.96 7.53 -0.93
N LYS A 52 -10.59 7.01 -2.00
CA LYS A 52 -12.04 7.14 -2.21
C LYS A 52 -12.81 6.37 -1.14
N ILE A 53 -12.33 5.18 -0.76
CA ILE A 53 -12.87 4.39 0.37
C ILE A 53 -12.82 5.20 1.67
N THR A 54 -11.72 5.91 1.94
CA THR A 54 -11.59 6.76 3.13
C THR A 54 -12.65 7.87 3.13
N HIS A 55 -12.91 8.50 1.98
CA HIS A 55 -13.96 9.51 1.87
C HIS A 55 -15.36 8.92 2.02
N ALA A 56 -15.63 7.74 1.44
CA ALA A 56 -16.90 7.03 1.61
C ALA A 56 -17.16 6.64 3.06
N LEU A 57 -16.16 6.10 3.78
CA LEU A 57 -16.25 5.79 5.21
C LEU A 57 -16.57 7.02 6.07
N SER A 58 -15.97 8.16 5.73
CA SER A 58 -16.22 9.42 6.42
C SER A 58 -17.64 9.95 6.17
N ARG A 59 -18.14 9.83 4.92
CA ARG A 59 -19.48 10.31 4.55
C ARG A 59 -20.60 9.43 5.11
N ASN A 60 -20.50 8.12 4.94
CA ASN A 60 -21.58 7.16 5.18
C ASN A 60 -21.62 6.75 6.67
N PHE A 61 -20.45 6.45 7.25
CA PHE A 61 -20.37 5.90 8.61
C PHE A 61 -19.85 6.90 9.66
N LYS A 62 -19.55 8.15 9.26
CA LYS A 62 -19.03 9.21 10.15
C LYS A 62 -17.76 8.79 10.91
N ILE A 63 -16.92 7.99 10.25
CA ILE A 63 -15.68 7.48 10.80
C ILE A 63 -14.52 8.40 10.39
N ASN A 64 -13.82 9.00 11.36
CA ASN A 64 -12.62 9.80 11.11
C ASN A 64 -11.35 8.94 11.26
N ILE A 65 -10.98 8.23 10.20
CA ILE A 65 -9.76 7.41 10.16
C ILE A 65 -8.74 7.99 9.20
N ASN A 66 -7.47 7.94 9.60
CA ASN A 66 -6.36 8.30 8.73
C ASN A 66 -6.26 7.35 7.53
N LYS A 67 -6.14 7.91 6.31
CA LYS A 67 -5.92 7.17 5.05
C LYS A 67 -4.83 6.09 5.11
N LYS A 68 -3.80 6.28 5.94
CA LYS A 68 -2.72 5.28 6.14
C LYS A 68 -3.23 3.99 6.77
N LYS A 69 -4.20 4.06 7.68
CA LYS A 69 -4.80 2.87 8.30
C LYS A 69 -5.68 2.13 7.30
N ILE A 70 -6.51 2.87 6.55
CA ILE A 70 -7.34 2.28 5.48
C ILE A 70 -6.46 1.55 4.46
N TYR A 71 -5.34 2.16 4.04
CA TYR A 71 -4.37 1.48 3.17
C TYR A 71 -3.88 0.14 3.75
N ARG A 72 -3.56 0.09 5.06
CA ARG A 72 -3.10 -1.14 5.71
C ARG A 72 -4.19 -2.21 5.76
N LEU A 73 -5.43 -1.82 6.07
CA LEU A 73 -6.58 -2.74 6.06
C LEU A 73 -6.88 -3.24 4.65
N CYS A 74 -6.83 -2.36 3.66
CA CYS A 74 -6.95 -2.73 2.25
C CYS A 74 -5.84 -3.71 1.81
N LYS A 75 -4.62 -3.53 2.32
CA LYS A 75 -3.49 -4.44 2.08
C LYS A 75 -3.72 -5.80 2.72
N GLU A 76 -4.27 -5.85 3.94
CA GLU A 76 -4.62 -7.09 4.63
C GLU A 76 -5.74 -7.85 3.91
N LEU A 77 -6.70 -7.14 3.33
CA LEU A 77 -7.80 -7.70 2.53
C LEU A 77 -7.41 -8.04 1.07
N ASN A 78 -6.18 -7.75 0.64
CA ASN A 78 -5.73 -7.90 -0.75
C ASN A 78 -6.58 -7.17 -1.81
N ILE A 79 -7.22 -6.06 -1.45
CA ILE A 79 -8.04 -5.25 -2.38
C ILE A 79 -7.26 -4.11 -3.06
N LEU A 80 -5.97 -3.95 -2.74
CA LEU A 80 -5.14 -2.92 -3.36
C LEU A 80 -4.86 -3.27 -4.82
N LYS A 81 -4.99 -2.26 -5.69
CA LYS A 81 -4.59 -2.37 -7.08
C LYS A 81 -3.08 -2.62 -7.20
N PRO A 82 -2.65 -3.35 -8.25
CA PRO A 82 -1.23 -3.55 -8.51
C PRO A 82 -0.51 -2.21 -8.63
N GLN A 83 0.73 -2.19 -8.18
CA GLN A 83 1.57 -1.02 -8.34
C GLN A 83 1.74 -0.74 -9.84
N ARG A 84 1.53 0.52 -10.24
CA ARG A 84 1.69 0.93 -11.64
C ARG A 84 3.06 0.49 -12.17
N GLU A 85 3.07 -0.07 -13.37
CA GLU A 85 4.32 -0.38 -14.06
C GLU A 85 4.95 0.91 -14.58
N ILE A 86 6.17 1.20 -14.13
CA ILE A 86 6.93 2.35 -14.61
C ILE A 86 7.59 1.96 -15.93
N LYS A 87 6.97 2.31 -17.05
CA LYS A 87 7.58 2.15 -18.38
C LYS A 87 8.69 3.17 -18.56
N SER A 88 9.91 2.72 -18.84
CA SER A 88 11.01 3.63 -19.17
C SER A 88 10.72 4.30 -20.52
N ARG A 89 10.52 5.62 -20.53
CA ARG A 89 10.13 6.40 -21.71
C ARG A 89 11.18 6.43 -22.83
N HIS A 90 12.46 6.24 -22.49
CA HIS A 90 13.58 6.34 -23.43
C HIS A 90 14.71 5.39 -23.01
N PRO A 91 15.48 4.79 -23.94
CA PRO A 91 16.69 4.06 -23.60
C PRO A 91 17.67 4.99 -22.89
N ARG A 92 17.86 4.80 -21.58
CA ARG A 92 18.97 5.40 -20.86
C ARG A 92 20.25 4.68 -21.29
N LYS A 93 20.89 5.16 -22.36
CA LYS A 93 22.27 4.73 -22.68
C LYS A 93 23.17 5.25 -21.55
N ILE A 94 23.48 4.39 -20.59
CA ILE A 94 24.54 4.66 -19.61
C ILE A 94 25.85 4.80 -20.39
N ALA A 95 26.69 5.77 -20.02
CA ALA A 95 28.03 5.88 -20.59
C ALA A 95 28.78 4.56 -20.36
N ARG A 96 29.26 3.93 -21.43
CA ARG A 96 30.04 2.69 -21.31
C ARG A 96 31.42 3.06 -20.76
N ASN A 97 31.82 2.42 -19.66
CA ASN A 97 33.19 2.49 -19.18
C ASN A 97 34.10 1.89 -20.26
N ARG A 98 35.07 2.69 -20.73
CA ARG A 98 36.12 2.25 -21.67
C ARG A 98 37.47 2.35 -20.99
N THR A 99 38.32 1.35 -21.19
CA THR A 99 39.71 1.41 -20.77
C THR A 99 40.48 2.30 -21.75
N VAL A 100 41.07 3.39 -21.27
CA VAL A 100 41.89 4.28 -22.09
C VAL A 100 43.28 3.66 -22.20
N THR A 101 43.64 3.13 -23.37
CA THR A 101 44.90 2.41 -23.58
C THR A 101 46.07 3.32 -23.98
N ALA A 102 45.81 4.54 -24.46
CA ALA A 102 46.84 5.52 -24.86
C ALA A 102 46.25 6.93 -24.92
N SER A 103 47.10 7.97 -24.88
CA SER A 103 46.70 9.35 -25.16
C SER A 103 46.00 9.41 -26.52
N ASN A 104 44.86 10.13 -26.60
CA ASN A 104 44.01 10.37 -27.79
C ASN A 104 43.23 9.20 -28.43
N ARG A 105 43.36 7.94 -27.98
CA ARG A 105 42.55 6.82 -28.53
C ARG A 105 41.16 6.74 -27.90
N ASN A 106 40.32 7.71 -28.23
CA ASN A 106 38.94 7.75 -27.78
C ASN A 106 38.02 6.96 -28.71
N GLY A 107 38.05 5.63 -28.65
CA GLY A 107 37.01 4.76 -29.21
C GLY A 107 37.47 3.84 -30.32
N LYS A 108 37.80 2.60 -29.94
CA LYS A 108 37.68 1.45 -30.83
C LYS A 108 36.69 0.49 -30.18
N LEU A 109 35.53 0.30 -30.80
CA LEU A 109 34.53 -0.69 -30.40
C LEU A 109 35.12 -2.07 -30.73
N ILE A 110 35.14 -2.96 -29.74
CA ILE A 110 35.28 -4.41 -29.96
C ILE A 110 33.88 -4.96 -30.23
#